data_AF-A0A7W3TY46-F1
#
_entry.id   AF-A0A7W3TY46-F1
#
_cell.length_a   1.000
_cell.length_b   1.000
_cell.length_c   1.000
_cell.angle_alpha   90.00
_cell.angle_beta   90.00
_cell.angle_gamma   90.00
#
_symmetry.space_group_name_H-M   'P 1'
#
loop_
_entity.id
_entity.type
_entity.pdbx_description
1 polymer ?
#
loop_
_entity_poly.entity_id
_entity_poly.type
_entity_poly.pdbx_seq_one_letter_code
_entity_poly.pdbx_strand_id
1 'polypeptide(L)'
;LKSQIMLFVHEGMNGELIARLCHCSPSSVRRTTIERVKPHYRMAVLPKHLCFDEFRSTKSIMSFICCDSESHQLVVKLHNRLSPSIIDYFENRYSQAERARVESVVIDLNA
;
A
#
# COMPACT_ATOMS: atom_id res chain seq x y z
N LEU A 1 -19.69 17.96 -4.25
CA LEU A 1 -19.30 17.40 -2.93
C LEU A 1 -18.40 16.17 -3.04
N LYS A 2 -18.94 15.02 -3.44
CA LYS A 2 -18.25 13.72 -3.46
C LYS A 2 -16.93 13.71 -4.26
N SER A 3 -16.86 14.37 -5.43
CA SER A 3 -15.63 14.51 -6.24
C SER A 3 -14.62 15.51 -5.65
N GLN A 4 -15.10 16.58 -5.00
CA GLN A 4 -14.27 17.58 -4.34
C GLN A 4 -13.55 17.01 -3.11
N ILE A 5 -14.25 16.15 -2.35
CA ILE A 5 -13.64 15.36 -1.28
C ILE A 5 -12.48 14.53 -1.83
N MET A 6 -12.66 13.85 -2.98
CA MET A 6 -11.60 13.02 -3.56
C MET A 6 -10.42 13.85 -4.06
N LEU A 7 -10.65 15.03 -4.64
CA LEU A 7 -9.57 15.94 -5.03
C LEU A 7 -8.67 16.24 -3.82
N PHE A 8 -9.25 16.66 -2.70
CA PHE A 8 -8.47 16.97 -1.50
C PHE A 8 -7.82 15.74 -0.85
N VAL A 9 -8.43 14.55 -0.98
CA VAL A 9 -7.81 13.28 -0.54
C VAL A 9 -6.57 12.97 -1.38
N HIS A 10 -6.62 13.16 -2.70
CA HIS A 10 -5.47 12.93 -3.59
C HIS A 10 -4.33 13.93 -3.36
N GLU A 11 -4.66 15.16 -2.93
CA GLU A 11 -3.70 16.16 -2.45
C GLU A 11 -3.11 15.84 -1.05
N GLY A 12 -3.51 14.74 -0.42
CA GLY A 12 -2.97 14.31 0.87
C GLY A 12 -3.46 15.11 2.08
N MET A 13 -4.58 15.83 1.97
CA MET A 13 -5.08 16.67 3.06
C MET A 13 -5.67 15.84 4.22
N ASN A 14 -5.62 16.41 5.43
CA ASN A 14 -6.25 15.84 6.62
C ASN A 14 -7.79 15.80 6.47
N GLY A 15 -8.41 14.66 6.82
CA GLY A 15 -9.86 14.46 6.74
C GLY A 15 -10.71 15.48 7.52
N GLU A 16 -10.21 16.04 8.63
CA GLU A 16 -10.88 17.13 9.36
C GLU A 16 -10.88 18.44 8.57
N LEU A 17 -9.76 18.74 7.91
CA LEU A 17 -9.65 19.90 7.03
C LEU A 17 -10.57 19.74 5.82
N ILE A 18 -10.59 18.56 5.20
CA ILE A 18 -11.50 18.24 4.09
C ILE A 18 -12.96 18.41 4.52
N ALA A 19 -13.33 17.91 5.71
CA ALA A 19 -14.68 18.06 6.25
C ALA A 19 -15.08 19.54 6.39
N ARG A 20 -14.18 20.37 6.94
CA ARG A 20 -14.38 21.82 7.04
C ARG A 20 -14.54 22.49 5.67
N LEU A 21 -13.65 22.20 4.72
CA LEU A 21 -13.66 22.80 3.38
C LEU A 21 -14.84 22.35 2.52
N CYS A 22 -15.30 21.11 2.70
CA CYS A 22 -16.44 20.54 1.97
C CYS A 22 -17.78 20.69 2.72
N HIS A 23 -17.82 21.42 3.84
CA HIS A 23 -19.02 21.61 4.67
C HIS A 23 -19.75 20.30 5.00
N CYS A 24 -19.00 19.28 5.41
CA CYS A 24 -19.54 17.96 5.73
C CYS A 24 -18.88 17.38 6.97
N SER A 25 -19.44 16.30 7.54
CA SER A 25 -18.82 15.64 8.70
C SER A 25 -17.58 14.84 8.31
N PRO A 26 -16.57 14.70 9.19
CA PRO A 26 -15.43 13.81 8.96
C PRO A 26 -15.83 12.36 8.63
N SER A 27 -16.94 11.90 9.21
CA SER A 27 -17.53 10.58 8.88
C SER A 27 -17.97 10.48 7.42
N SER A 28 -18.48 11.58 6.84
CA SER A 28 -18.89 11.64 5.43
C SER A 28 -17.69 11.62 4.49
N VAL A 29 -16.60 12.29 4.87
CA VAL A 29 -15.30 12.22 4.16
C VAL A 29 -14.80 10.78 4.17
N ARG A 30 -14.68 10.16 5.34
CA ARG A 30 -14.20 8.77 5.49
C ARG A 30 -15.00 7.79 4.64
N ARG A 31 -16.34 7.85 4.73
CA ARG A 31 -17.22 6.96 3.94
C ARG A 31 -17.02 7.17 2.44
N THR A 32 -16.92 8.42 2.00
CA THR A 32 -16.67 8.75 0.58
C THR A 32 -15.32 8.21 0.11
N THR A 33 -14.27 8.35 0.92
CA THR A 33 -12.94 7.80 0.63
C THR A 33 -13.00 6.28 0.53
N ILE A 34 -13.61 5.58 1.49
CA ILE A 34 -13.74 4.12 1.46
C ILE A 34 -14.56 3.64 0.26
N GLU A 35 -15.64 4.35 -0.09
CA GLU A 35 -16.50 4.02 -1.23
C GLU A 35 -15.76 4.16 -2.57
N ARG A 36 -14.82 5.12 -2.67
CA ARG A 36 -14.21 5.50 -3.95
C ARG A 36 -12.77 5.05 -4.15
N VAL A 37 -11.99 4.98 -3.08
CA VAL A 37 -10.66 4.41 -3.13
C VAL A 37 -10.86 2.92 -3.20
N LYS A 38 -10.70 2.35 -4.40
CA LYS A 38 -10.65 0.90 -4.54
C LYS A 38 -9.51 0.41 -3.64
N PRO A 39 -9.74 -0.59 -2.79
CA PRO A 39 -8.63 -1.23 -2.11
C PRO A 39 -7.63 -1.66 -3.17
N HIS A 40 -6.36 -1.30 -2.98
CA HIS A 40 -5.30 -1.76 -3.87
C HIS A 40 -5.30 -3.28 -3.79
N TYR A 41 -5.86 -3.93 -4.79
CA TYR A 41 -5.95 -5.37 -4.84
C TYR A 41 -4.58 -5.92 -5.22
N ARG A 42 -4.27 -7.09 -4.69
CA ARG A 42 -3.02 -7.83 -4.95
C ARG A 42 -2.61 -7.72 -6.42
N MET A 43 -1.31 -7.57 -6.67
CA MET A 43 -0.79 -7.70 -8.01
C MET A 43 -1.01 -9.13 -8.50
N ALA A 44 -1.70 -9.28 -9.64
CA ALA A 44 -2.15 -10.58 -10.14
C ALA A 44 -0.97 -11.50 -10.52
N VAL A 45 0.10 -10.91 -11.02
CA VAL A 45 1.34 -11.59 -11.40
C VAL A 45 2.49 -10.91 -10.67
N LEU A 46 3.40 -11.69 -10.09
CA LEU A 46 4.57 -11.15 -9.42
C LEU A 46 5.55 -10.56 -10.45
N PRO A 47 6.03 -9.31 -10.28
CA PRO A 47 7.05 -8.71 -11.14
C PRO A 47 8.37 -9.48 -11.11
N LYS A 48 9.17 -9.29 -12.17
CA LYS A 48 10.52 -9.87 -12.25
C LYS A 48 11.51 -9.18 -11.31
N HIS A 49 11.33 -7.89 -11.09
CA HIS A 49 12.24 -7.06 -10.32
C HIS A 49 11.47 -6.41 -9.19
N LEU A 50 11.81 -6.76 -7.95
CA LEU A 50 11.11 -6.31 -6.75
C LEU A 50 12.01 -5.37 -5.95
N CYS A 51 11.41 -4.35 -5.35
CA CYS A 51 12.02 -3.56 -4.29
C CYS A 51 11.35 -3.89 -2.97
N PHE A 52 12.13 -4.30 -1.98
CA PHE A 52 11.69 -4.54 -0.62
C PHE A 52 12.21 -3.42 0.27
N ASP A 53 11.35 -2.93 1.15
CA ASP A 53 11.70 -1.87 2.09
C ASP A 53 10.87 -1.99 3.38
N GLU A 54 11.28 -1.24 4.40
CA GLU A 54 10.60 -1.10 5.67
C GLU A 54 10.31 0.37 5.96
N PHE A 55 9.09 0.66 6.42
CA PHE A 55 8.74 2.01 6.82
C PHE A 55 8.03 2.02 8.17
N ARG A 56 8.17 3.13 8.89
CA ARG A 56 7.45 3.38 10.13
C ARG A 56 6.02 3.82 9.81
N SER A 57 5.05 2.95 10.07
CA SER A 57 3.62 3.24 9.90
C SER A 57 3.00 3.92 11.13
N THR A 58 1.70 4.20 11.06
CA THR A 58 0.94 4.79 12.16
C THR A 58 1.12 4.00 13.46
N LYS A 59 1.17 4.69 14.61
CA LYS A 59 1.49 4.09 15.91
C LYS A 59 2.92 3.56 16.03
N SER A 60 3.84 4.05 15.19
CA SER A 60 5.28 3.73 15.25
C SER A 60 5.60 2.27 14.94
N ILE A 61 4.73 1.58 14.21
CA ILE A 61 4.89 0.16 13.86
C ILE A 61 5.76 0.05 12.61
N MET A 62 6.81 -0.76 12.65
CA MET A 62 7.63 -1.06 11.47
C MET A 62 6.90 -2.05 10.55
N SER A 63 6.67 -1.63 9.32
CA SER A 63 5.85 -2.34 8.33
C SER A 63 6.66 -2.62 7.07
N PHE A 64 6.48 -3.80 6.49
CA PHE A 64 7.10 -4.17 5.22
C PHE A 64 6.31 -3.59 4.04
N ILE A 65 7.02 -3.13 3.02
CA ILE A 65 6.46 -2.70 1.75
C ILE A 65 7.25 -3.34 0.61
N CYS A 66 6.54 -3.74 -0.44
CA CYS A 66 7.14 -4.24 -1.67
C CYS A 66 6.43 -3.66 -2.89
N CYS A 67 7.23 -3.28 -3.88
CA CYS A 67 6.77 -2.76 -5.16
C CYS A 67 7.58 -3.35 -6.32
N ASP A 68 7.03 -3.24 -7.52
CA ASP A 68 7.76 -3.43 -8.76
C ASP A 68 8.85 -2.35 -8.89
N SER A 69 10.09 -2.75 -9.11
CA SER A 69 11.20 -1.80 -9.23
C SER A 69 11.14 -0.96 -10.51
N GLU A 70 10.45 -1.43 -11.54
CA GLU A 70 10.36 -0.73 -12.83
C GLU A 70 9.15 0.22 -12.86
N SER A 71 7.95 -0.31 -12.61
CA SER A 71 6.72 0.50 -12.69
C SER A 71 6.40 1.26 -11.39
N HIS A 72 7.14 1.00 -10.32
CA HIS A 72 6.85 1.48 -8.96
C HIS A 72 5.46 1.11 -8.44
N GLN A 73 4.77 0.14 -9.08
CA GLN A 73 3.47 -0.31 -8.63
C GLN A 73 3.59 -1.10 -7.33
N LEU A 74 2.75 -0.76 -6.36
CA LEU A 74 2.67 -1.47 -5.09
C LEU A 74 2.27 -2.93 -5.32
N VAL A 75 3.09 -3.86 -4.84
CA VAL A 75 2.79 -5.30 -4.80
C VAL A 75 2.09 -5.63 -3.50
N VAL A 76 2.67 -5.21 -2.37
CA VAL A 76 2.11 -5.47 -1.03
C VAL A 76 2.59 -4.46 0.00
N LYS A 77 1.74 -4.22 0.99
CA LYS A 77 2.09 -3.57 2.27
C LYS A 77 1.63 -4.45 3.42
N LEU A 78 2.54 -4.96 4.23
CA LEU A 78 2.23 -5.79 5.39
C LEU A 78 2.27 -4.97 6.68
N HIS A 79 1.49 -5.36 7.68
CA HIS A 79 1.41 -4.59 8.93
C HIS A 79 2.67 -4.69 9.78
N ASN A 80 3.42 -5.78 9.64
CA ASN A 80 4.70 -6.02 10.31
C ASN A 80 5.79 -6.34 9.27
N ARG A 81 7.03 -6.51 9.75
CA ARG A 81 8.22 -6.85 8.95
C ARG A 81 8.80 -8.22 9.26
N LEU A 82 8.05 -9.08 9.94
CA LEU A 82 8.57 -10.36 10.42
C LEU A 82 8.71 -11.32 9.24
N SER A 83 9.86 -11.98 9.11
CA SER A 83 10.12 -12.93 8.02
C SER A 83 9.02 -14.00 7.88
N PRO A 84 8.47 -14.61 8.95
CA PRO A 84 7.35 -15.54 8.81
C PRO A 84 6.12 -14.93 8.13
N SER A 85 5.79 -13.67 8.44
CA SER A 85 4.65 -12.99 7.82
C SER A 85 4.91 -12.64 6.35
N ILE A 86 6.15 -12.27 6.01
CA ILE A 86 6.55 -11.97 4.63
C ILE A 86 6.54 -13.25 3.78
N ILE A 87 7.13 -14.35 4.29
CA ILE A 87 7.16 -15.65 3.62
C ILE A 87 5.74 -16.16 3.39
N ASP A 88 4.92 -16.19 4.45
CA ASP A 88 3.52 -16.65 4.38
C ASP A 88 2.72 -15.87 3.32
N TYR A 89 2.94 -14.55 3.23
CA TYR A 89 2.30 -13.74 2.19
C TYR A 89 2.66 -14.23 0.79
N PHE A 90 3.94 -14.41 0.47
CA PHE A 90 4.36 -14.79 -0.88
C PHE A 90 3.97 -16.24 -1.21
N GLU A 91 4.09 -17.17 -0.26
CA GLU A 91 3.75 -18.59 -0.47
C GLU A 91 2.25 -18.82 -0.65
N ASN A 92 1.40 -18.13 0.12
CA ASN A 92 -0.06 -18.28 0.02
C ASN A 92 -0.68 -17.53 -1.17
N ARG A 93 0.08 -16.69 -1.87
CA ARG A 93 -0.44 -15.81 -2.92
C ARG A 93 0.13 -16.09 -4.30
N TYR A 94 1.36 -16.62 -4.37
CA TYR A 94 2.07 -16.87 -5.62
C TYR A 94 2.59 -18.31 -5.64
N SER A 95 2.29 -19.00 -6.74
CA SER A 95 2.80 -20.35 -6.94
C SER A 95 4.33 -20.36 -6.97
N GLN A 96 4.93 -21.52 -6.72
CA GLN A 96 6.39 -21.67 -6.80
C GLN A 96 6.93 -21.29 -8.18
N ALA A 97 6.21 -21.64 -9.26
CA ALA A 97 6.58 -21.28 -10.62
C ALA A 97 6.58 -19.76 -10.83
N GLU A 98 5.62 -19.04 -10.26
CA GLU A 98 5.59 -17.58 -10.35
C GLU A 98 6.74 -16.94 -9.57
N ARG A 99 6.99 -17.41 -8.34
CA ARG A 99 8.10 -16.91 -7.52
C ARG A 99 9.46 -17.17 -8.15
N ALA A 100 9.62 -18.30 -8.85
CA ALA A 100 10.84 -18.62 -9.58
C ALA A 100 11.10 -17.71 -10.80
N ARG A 101 10.12 -16.92 -11.26
CA ARG A 101 10.30 -15.93 -12.33
C ARG A 101 10.81 -14.57 -11.84
N VAL A 102 10.89 -14.37 -10.52
CA VAL A 102 11.55 -13.18 -9.96
C VAL A 102 13.04 -13.31 -10.24
N GLU A 103 13.60 -12.31 -10.91
CA GLU A 103 14.99 -12.27 -11.35
C GLU A 103 15.85 -11.46 -10.37
N SER A 104 15.30 -10.40 -9.76
CA SER A 104 16.01 -9.60 -8.77
C SER A 104 15.12 -9.09 -7.65
N VAL A 105 15.73 -8.94 -6.47
CA VAL A 105 15.16 -8.27 -5.31
C VAL A 105 16.19 -7.27 -4.81
N VAL A 106 15.82 -5.98 -4.84
CA VAL A 106 16.60 -4.89 -4.25
C VAL A 106 16.06 -4.64 -2.85
N ILE A 107 16.96 -4.53 -1.87
CA ILE A 107 16.60 -4.32 -0.47
C ILE A 107 17.43 -3.16 0.06
N ASP A 108 16.78 -2.22 0.76
CA ASP A 108 17.51 -1.21 1.52
C ASP A 108 18.05 -1.82 2.82
N LEU A 109 19.36 -1.75 3.00
CA LEU A 109 20.05 -2.19 4.21
C LEU A 109 20.27 -0.96 5.07
N ASN A 110 19.32 -0.69 5.96
CA ASN A 110 19.51 0.32 7.01
C ASN A 110 20.62 -0.17 7.96
N ALA A 111 21.80 0.47 7.88
CA ALA A 111 22.97 0.25 8.74
C ALA A 111 22.87 1.00 10.07
#